data_AF-A0A9D7ED27-F1
#
_entry.id   AF-A0A9D7ED27-F1
#
_cell.length_a   1.000
_cell.length_b   1.000
_cell.length_c   1.000
_cell.angle_alpha   90.00
_cell.angle_beta   90.00
_cell.angle_gamma   90.00
#
_symmetry.space_group_name_H-M   'P 1'
#
loop_
_entity.id
_entity.type
_entity.pdbx_description
1 polymer ?
#
loop_
_entity_poly.entity_id
_entity_poly.type
_entity_poly.pdbx_seq_one_letter_code
_entity_poly.pdbx_strand_id
1 'polypeptide(L)'
;MLKDVLLEAIDLQIRSGSVSALKWLLSEAHRQEIPPEQLSLCAGLSHDTDVNELRALVSGHPLVRLFEMSDERLPGDPDTIPATRSLLQRGTQLIQRLLGGGWSVDEAAARIQFRLNLGDDLLKEAARVRAFREAWASIVADFSPTHTCSCNAWVQCMVQYPPDAASPYDHAIRATLQAISAITGGCDGLTIPTPRCPKGTCSREGSSVTFTICCAMKHSLIAWPIH
;
A
#
# COMPACT_ATOMS: atom_id res chain seq x y z
N MET A 1 -15.27 -8.85 15.84
CA MET A 1 -15.70 -8.68 14.43
C MET A 1 -14.90 -9.56 13.45
N LEU A 2 -13.75 -10.13 13.84
CA LEU A 2 -12.93 -11.04 12.99
C LEU A 2 -12.78 -12.47 13.57
N LYS A 3 -13.70 -12.93 14.43
CA LYS A 3 -13.52 -14.18 15.19
C LYS A 3 -13.45 -15.45 14.32
N ASP A 4 -14.03 -15.39 13.11
CA ASP A 4 -14.13 -16.52 12.18
C ASP A 4 -13.20 -16.35 10.96
N VAL A 5 -12.25 -15.41 11.03
CA VAL A 5 -11.30 -15.14 9.94
C VAL A 5 -9.94 -15.71 10.31
N LEU A 6 -9.42 -16.61 9.46
CA LEU A 6 -8.08 -17.17 9.58
C LEU A 6 -7.05 -16.13 9.13
N LEU A 7 -6.31 -15.55 10.07
CA LEU A 7 -5.38 -14.45 9.76
C LEU A 7 -4.12 -14.92 9.01
N GLU A 8 -3.79 -16.22 9.08
CA GLU A 8 -2.67 -16.82 8.34
C GLU A 8 -2.89 -16.84 6.82
N ALA A 9 -4.15 -16.89 6.39
CA ALA A 9 -4.51 -17.12 4.99
C ALA A 9 -4.74 -15.80 4.22
N ILE A 10 -4.67 -14.66 4.90
CA ILE A 10 -5.02 -13.36 4.32
C ILE A 10 -3.98 -12.28 4.64
N ASP A 11 -3.82 -11.36 3.69
CA ASP A 11 -3.08 -10.12 3.94
C ASP A 11 -4.06 -9.03 4.41
N LEU A 12 -3.97 -8.66 5.68
CA LEU A 12 -4.88 -7.67 6.27
C LEU A 12 -4.37 -6.25 6.05
N GLN A 13 -5.23 -5.34 5.61
CA GLN A 13 -4.86 -3.93 5.44
C GLN A 13 -5.82 -3.04 6.22
N ILE A 14 -5.31 -2.40 7.27
CA ILE A 14 -6.06 -1.43 8.08
C ILE A 14 -5.74 -0.03 7.60
N ARG A 15 -6.78 0.75 7.30
CA ARG A 15 -6.65 2.17 6.99
C ARG A 15 -6.69 2.98 8.27
N SER A 16 -5.72 3.87 8.45
CA SER A 16 -5.62 4.76 9.63
C SER A 16 -5.68 3.99 10.94
N GLY A 17 -4.86 2.95 11.08
CA GLY A 17 -4.84 2.12 12.28
C GLY A 17 -4.20 2.81 13.48
N SER A 18 -4.44 2.24 14.65
CA SER A 18 -3.83 2.66 15.91
C SER A 18 -2.92 1.57 16.46
N VAL A 19 -1.99 1.96 17.34
CA VAL A 19 -1.11 1.00 18.02
C VAL A 19 -1.93 -0.02 18.82
N SER A 20 -3.06 0.38 19.38
CA SER A 20 -3.98 -0.52 20.10
C SER A 20 -4.60 -1.57 19.16
N ALA A 21 -4.97 -1.19 17.94
CA ALA A 21 -5.49 -2.13 16.95
C ALA A 21 -4.42 -3.14 16.52
N LEU A 22 -3.17 -2.70 16.35
CA LEU A 22 -2.04 -3.58 16.08
C LEU A 22 -1.81 -4.56 17.23
N LYS A 23 -1.73 -4.08 18.48
CA LYS A 23 -1.59 -4.94 19.67
C LYS A 23 -2.71 -5.98 19.75
N TRP A 24 -3.94 -5.56 19.47
CA TRP A 24 -5.09 -6.46 19.44
C TRP A 24 -4.94 -7.54 18.35
N LEU A 25 -4.56 -7.16 17.13
CA LEU A 25 -4.34 -8.13 16.04
C LEU A 25 -3.23 -9.14 16.36
N LEU A 26 -2.13 -8.69 16.95
CA LEU A 26 -1.04 -9.58 17.36
C LEU A 26 -1.50 -10.55 18.46
N SER A 27 -2.29 -10.08 19.43
CA SER A 27 -2.87 -10.94 20.47
C SER A 27 -3.85 -11.96 19.89
N GLU A 28 -4.60 -11.57 18.85
CA GLU A 28 -5.55 -12.44 18.17
C GLU A 28 -4.83 -13.48 17.30
N ALA A 29 -3.73 -13.10 16.64
CA ALA A 29 -2.88 -14.04 15.90
C ALA A 29 -2.25 -15.06 16.84
N HIS A 30 -1.79 -14.62 18.03
CA HIS A 30 -1.30 -15.53 19.06
C HIS A 30 -2.39 -16.49 19.56
N ARG A 31 -3.63 -16.01 19.73
CA ARG A 31 -4.79 -16.85 20.09
C ARG A 31 -5.11 -17.91 19.04
N GLN A 32 -4.86 -17.64 17.77
CA GLN A 32 -5.00 -18.59 16.66
C GLN A 32 -3.76 -19.47 16.47
N GLU A 33 -2.74 -19.35 17.33
CA GLU A 33 -1.47 -20.10 17.27
C GLU A 33 -0.72 -19.91 15.93
N ILE A 34 -0.89 -18.76 15.28
CA ILE A 34 -0.28 -18.48 13.99
C ILE A 34 1.21 -18.17 14.18
N PRO A 35 2.13 -18.83 13.44
CA PRO A 35 3.54 -18.51 13.51
C PRO A 35 3.79 -17.09 12.97
N PRO A 36 4.70 -16.33 13.60
CA PRO A 36 4.78 -14.89 13.37
C PRO A 36 5.27 -14.52 11.95
N GLU A 37 5.91 -15.48 11.27
CA GLU A 37 6.35 -15.40 9.87
C GLU A 37 5.23 -15.52 8.84
N GLN A 38 4.07 -16.06 9.19
CA GLN A 38 2.92 -16.23 8.28
C GLN A 38 1.91 -15.07 8.38
N LEU A 39 2.02 -14.25 9.43
CA LEU A 39 1.13 -13.12 9.64
C LEU A 39 1.50 -11.95 8.72
N SER A 40 0.75 -11.78 7.63
CA SER A 40 0.86 -10.63 6.73
C SER A 40 -0.20 -9.57 7.07
N LEU A 41 0.24 -8.36 7.42
CA LEU A 41 -0.68 -7.23 7.61
C LEU A 41 -0.02 -5.88 7.35
N CYS A 42 -0.83 -4.87 7.05
CA CYS A 42 -0.48 -3.45 7.10
C CYS A 42 -1.32 -2.77 8.20
N ALA A 43 -0.65 -2.22 9.21
CA ALA A 43 -1.29 -1.55 10.34
C ALA A 43 -1.77 -0.13 9.98
N GLY A 44 -1.21 0.49 8.94
CA GLY A 44 -1.60 1.83 8.48
C GLY A 44 -1.43 2.92 9.55
N LEU A 45 -0.36 2.83 10.34
CA LEU A 45 -0.04 3.81 11.38
C LEU A 45 0.35 5.16 10.75
N SER A 46 0.06 6.24 11.47
CA SER A 46 0.45 7.58 11.05
C SER A 46 1.97 7.78 11.17
N HIS A 47 2.50 8.66 10.32
CA HIS A 47 3.92 9.04 10.30
C HIS A 47 4.43 9.49 11.69
N ASP A 48 3.57 10.10 12.51
CA ASP A 48 3.97 10.70 13.79
C ASP A 48 4.02 9.74 14.97
N THR A 49 3.65 8.47 14.78
CA THR A 49 3.62 7.46 15.85
C THR A 49 5.00 7.16 16.44
N ASP A 50 5.11 7.08 17.77
CA ASP A 50 6.35 6.76 18.47
C ASP A 50 6.95 5.41 18.02
N VAL A 51 8.19 5.44 17.52
CA VAL A 51 8.83 4.30 16.87
C VAL A 51 9.46 3.29 17.83
N ASN A 52 9.73 3.71 19.07
CA ASN A 52 10.45 2.90 20.06
C ASN A 52 9.61 1.71 20.55
N GLU A 53 8.33 1.93 20.85
CA GLU A 53 7.42 0.86 21.30
C GLU A 53 7.12 -0.14 20.18
N LEU A 54 7.09 0.32 18.93
CA LEU A 54 6.75 -0.51 17.76
C LEU A 54 7.81 -1.58 17.48
N ARG A 55 9.08 -1.31 17.81
CA ARG A 55 10.17 -2.25 17.55
C ARG A 55 10.02 -3.54 18.33
N ALA A 56 9.73 -3.43 19.62
CA ALA A 56 9.54 -4.58 20.50
C ALA A 56 8.33 -5.43 20.08
N LEU A 57 7.27 -4.81 19.57
CA LEU A 57 6.04 -5.50 19.17
C LEU A 57 6.22 -6.34 17.90
N VAL A 58 7.14 -5.96 17.02
CA VAL A 58 7.18 -6.49 15.64
C VAL A 58 8.54 -7.16 15.33
N SER A 59 9.44 -7.31 16.30
CA SER A 59 10.73 -7.97 16.11
C SER A 59 10.60 -9.44 15.66
N GLY A 60 9.48 -10.11 15.96
CA GLY A 60 9.20 -11.48 15.50
C GLY A 60 8.45 -11.57 14.17
N HIS A 61 7.93 -10.48 13.63
CA HIS A 61 6.97 -10.49 12.54
C HIS A 61 7.52 -9.81 11.27
N PRO A 62 8.15 -10.57 10.35
CA PRO A 62 8.80 -9.99 9.17
C PRO A 62 7.81 -9.46 8.12
N LEU A 63 6.61 -10.03 8.01
CA LEU A 63 5.61 -9.65 6.99
C LEU A 63 4.66 -8.53 7.46
N VAL A 64 4.82 -8.05 8.69
CA VAL A 64 3.97 -6.98 9.25
C VAL A 64 4.51 -5.62 8.84
N ARG A 65 3.76 -4.92 7.99
CA ARG A 65 4.00 -3.54 7.59
C ARG A 65 3.32 -2.60 8.58
N LEU A 66 4.02 -1.53 8.97
CA LEU A 66 3.56 -0.62 10.02
C LEU A 66 2.95 0.65 9.42
N PHE A 67 3.68 1.25 8.49
CA PHE A 67 3.36 2.57 7.97
C PHE A 67 2.78 2.44 6.58
N GLU A 68 1.65 3.11 6.36
CA GLU A 68 1.09 3.30 5.04
C GLU A 68 1.25 4.78 4.68
N MET A 69 1.92 5.05 3.56
CA MET A 69 2.00 6.40 3.02
C MET A 69 1.24 6.46 1.70
N SER A 70 0.23 7.30 1.64
CA SER A 70 -0.54 7.55 0.42
C SER A 70 -0.06 8.83 -0.25
N ASP A 71 -0.12 8.90 -1.58
CA ASP A 71 -0.14 10.21 -2.22
C ASP A 71 -1.38 11.00 -1.73
N GLU A 72 -1.15 12.24 -1.26
CA GLU A 72 -2.20 13.13 -0.76
C GLU A 72 -2.59 14.08 -1.89
N ARG A 73 -3.28 13.55 -2.90
CA ARG A 73 -3.81 14.39 -3.98
C ARG A 73 -5.10 15.07 -3.56
N LEU A 74 -5.22 16.34 -3.91
CA LEU A 74 -6.51 17.01 -3.91
C LEU A 74 -7.36 16.41 -5.04
N PRO A 75 -8.66 16.17 -4.81
CA PRO A 75 -9.57 15.72 -5.86
C PRO A 75 -9.53 16.68 -7.06
N GLY A 76 -9.24 16.16 -8.25
CA GLY A 76 -9.24 16.94 -9.50
C GLY A 76 -7.87 17.45 -9.96
N ASP A 77 -6.77 17.18 -9.24
CA ASP A 77 -5.42 17.50 -9.74
C ASP A 77 -4.99 16.48 -10.83
N PRO A 78 -4.76 16.93 -12.09
CA PRO A 78 -4.35 16.05 -13.18
C PRO A 78 -2.88 15.59 -13.08
N ASP A 79 -2.06 16.30 -12.29
CA ASP A 79 -0.63 16.05 -12.21
C ASP A 79 -0.27 15.13 -11.06
N THR A 80 0.08 13.90 -11.43
CA THR A 80 0.39 12.84 -10.48
C THR A 80 1.86 12.82 -10.01
N ILE A 81 2.73 13.55 -10.71
CA ILE A 81 4.18 13.57 -10.47
C ILE A 81 4.58 14.31 -9.18
N PRO A 82 4.07 15.52 -8.87
CA PRO A 82 4.45 16.24 -7.64
C PRO A 82 4.09 15.45 -6.37
N ALA A 83 2.91 14.82 -6.37
CA ALA A 83 2.45 14.00 -5.25
C ALA A 83 3.35 12.77 -5.05
N THR A 84 3.77 12.12 -6.13
CA THR A 84 4.74 11.00 -6.07
C THR A 84 6.11 11.44 -5.54
N ARG A 85 6.60 12.63 -5.91
CA ARG A 85 7.84 13.18 -5.36
C ARG A 85 7.74 13.42 -3.85
N SER A 86 6.67 14.05 -3.40
CA SER A 86 6.42 14.28 -1.97
C SER A 86 6.32 12.95 -1.20
N LEU A 87 5.71 11.93 -1.81
CA LEU A 87 5.64 10.60 -1.23
C LEU A 87 7.02 9.95 -1.01
N LEU A 88 7.92 10.03 -1.99
CA LEU A 88 9.31 9.55 -1.86
C LEU A 88 10.08 10.31 -0.76
N GLN A 89 9.90 11.63 -0.69
CA GLN A 89 10.53 12.46 0.34
C GLN A 89 10.05 12.08 1.74
N ARG A 90 8.74 11.90 1.95
CA ARG A 90 8.19 11.44 3.23
C ARG A 90 8.67 10.03 3.58
N GLY A 91 8.78 9.13 2.61
CA GLY A 91 9.35 7.80 2.83
C GLY A 91 10.81 7.83 3.26
N THR A 92 11.60 8.72 2.66
CA THR A 92 13.00 8.93 3.03
C THR A 92 13.12 9.46 4.46
N GLN A 93 12.31 10.44 4.83
CA GLN A 93 12.25 10.98 6.19
C GLN A 93 11.83 9.92 7.21
N LEU A 94 10.88 9.05 6.85
CA LEU A 94 10.44 7.95 7.71
C LEU A 94 11.56 6.94 7.95
N ILE A 95 12.33 6.56 6.92
CA ILE A 95 13.52 5.71 7.09
C ILE A 95 14.50 6.37 8.06
N GLN A 96 14.86 7.64 7.82
CA GLN A 96 15.80 8.35 8.70
C GLN A 96 15.33 8.39 10.15
N ARG A 97 14.03 8.57 10.38
CA ARG A 97 13.42 8.52 11.71
C ARG A 97 13.49 7.12 12.34
N LEU A 98 13.22 6.06 11.56
CA LEU A 98 13.32 4.68 12.05
C LEU A 98 14.77 4.33 12.40
N LEU A 99 15.74 4.74 11.58
CA LEU A 99 17.16 4.60 11.88
C LEU A 99 17.55 5.33 13.17
N GLY A 100 17.02 6.55 13.39
CA GLY A 100 17.19 7.29 14.65
C GLY A 100 16.60 6.56 15.87
N GLY A 101 15.55 5.75 15.67
CA GLY A 101 14.99 4.84 16.67
C GLY A 101 15.73 3.51 16.84
N GLY A 102 16.87 3.33 16.17
CA GLY A 102 17.72 2.15 16.27
C GLY A 102 17.27 0.94 15.44
N TRP A 103 16.36 1.13 14.48
CA TRP A 103 16.00 0.10 13.49
C TRP A 103 17.13 -0.07 12.47
N SER A 104 17.28 -1.26 11.89
CA SER A 104 18.16 -1.43 10.73
C SER A 104 17.50 -0.87 9.46
N VAL A 105 18.29 -0.58 8.42
CA VAL A 105 17.76 -0.13 7.11
C VAL A 105 16.83 -1.18 6.51
N ASP A 106 17.22 -2.45 6.60
CA ASP A 106 16.46 -3.59 6.08
C ASP A 106 15.11 -3.73 6.80
N GLU A 107 15.11 -3.61 8.14
CA GLU A 107 13.87 -3.61 8.91
C GLU A 107 13.01 -2.41 8.54
N ALA A 108 13.57 -1.20 8.52
CA ALA A 108 12.84 0.03 8.25
C ALA A 108 12.16 -0.01 6.88
N ALA A 109 12.88 -0.43 5.83
CA ALA A 109 12.34 -0.53 4.47
C ALA A 109 11.20 -1.56 4.38
N ALA A 110 11.31 -2.70 5.06
CA ALA A 110 10.28 -3.73 5.07
C ALA A 110 8.97 -3.30 5.77
N ARG A 111 9.01 -2.28 6.63
CA ARG A 111 7.82 -1.80 7.38
C ARG A 111 6.99 -0.76 6.63
N ILE A 112 7.40 -0.37 5.44
CA ILE A 112 6.77 0.70 4.68
C ILE A 112 5.92 0.13 3.55
N GLN A 113 4.68 0.61 3.46
CA GLN A 113 3.77 0.38 2.35
C GLN A 113 3.42 1.71 1.70
N PHE A 114 3.53 1.76 0.37
CA PHE A 114 3.11 2.92 -0.41
C PHE A 114 1.74 2.70 -1.02
N ARG A 115 0.94 3.77 -1.06
CA ARG A 115 -0.31 3.82 -1.81
C ARG A 115 -0.24 4.92 -2.86
N LEU A 116 -0.39 4.53 -4.12
CA LEU A 116 -0.44 5.44 -5.26
C LEU A 116 -1.88 5.54 -5.75
N ASN A 117 -2.43 6.75 -5.76
CA ASN A 117 -3.74 6.98 -6.35
C ASN A 117 -3.54 7.20 -7.84
N LEU A 118 -4.28 6.48 -8.68
CA LEU A 118 -4.10 6.53 -10.13
C LEU A 118 -4.78 7.75 -10.76
N GLY A 119 -4.15 8.26 -11.82
CA GLY A 119 -4.72 9.24 -12.74
C GLY A 119 -5.41 8.58 -13.93
N ASP A 120 -5.85 9.39 -14.88
CA ASP A 120 -6.65 8.91 -16.03
C ASP A 120 -5.82 8.53 -17.26
N ASP A 121 -4.56 8.96 -17.30
CA ASP A 121 -3.64 8.66 -18.40
C ASP A 121 -3.00 7.29 -18.18
N LEU A 122 -3.45 6.30 -18.94
CA LEU A 122 -3.03 4.91 -18.79
C LEU A 122 -1.51 4.74 -18.89
N LEU A 123 -0.86 5.35 -19.87
CA LEU A 123 0.58 5.15 -20.11
C LEU A 123 1.43 5.91 -19.11
N LYS A 124 1.04 7.15 -18.79
CA LYS A 124 1.71 7.97 -17.77
C LYS A 124 1.68 7.26 -16.42
N GLU A 125 0.54 6.68 -16.04
CA GLU A 125 0.37 6.01 -14.75
C GLU A 125 1.14 4.69 -14.67
N ALA A 126 1.17 3.90 -15.74
CA ALA A 126 1.98 2.70 -15.82
C ALA A 126 3.48 3.01 -15.70
N ALA A 127 3.94 4.05 -16.40
CA ALA A 127 5.32 4.54 -16.31
C ALA A 127 5.64 5.09 -14.91
N ARG A 128 4.71 5.82 -14.29
CA ARG A 128 4.86 6.40 -12.95
C ARG A 128 5.07 5.32 -11.89
N VAL A 129 4.32 4.22 -11.92
CA VAL A 129 4.47 3.12 -10.96
C VAL A 129 5.86 2.47 -11.10
N ARG A 130 6.33 2.26 -12.34
CA ARG A 130 7.68 1.71 -12.61
C ARG A 130 8.78 2.64 -12.13
N ALA A 131 8.70 3.91 -12.53
CA ALA A 131 9.66 4.94 -12.13
C ALA A 131 9.69 5.14 -10.61
N PHE A 132 8.53 5.02 -9.94
CA PHE A 132 8.46 5.09 -8.49
C PHE A 132 9.25 3.97 -7.81
N ARG A 133 9.10 2.72 -8.28
CA ARG A 133 9.84 1.58 -7.72
C ARG A 133 11.34 1.74 -7.90
N GLU A 134 11.77 2.16 -9.09
CA GLU A 134 13.19 2.39 -9.40
C GLU A 134 13.76 3.54 -8.56
N ALA A 135 13.04 4.66 -8.47
CA ALA A 135 13.45 5.80 -7.64
C ALA A 135 13.55 5.41 -6.15
N TRP A 136 12.58 4.64 -5.63
CA TRP A 136 12.64 4.14 -4.26
C TRP A 136 13.82 3.19 -4.05
N ALA A 137 14.07 2.26 -4.98
CA ALA A 137 15.20 1.35 -4.91
C ALA A 137 16.53 2.10 -4.88
N SER A 138 16.68 3.16 -5.68
CA SER A 138 17.87 4.03 -5.65
C SER A 138 18.02 4.74 -4.30
N ILE A 139 16.93 5.31 -3.77
CA ILE A 139 16.96 5.99 -2.47
C ILE A 139 17.36 5.02 -1.35
N VAL A 140 16.78 3.81 -1.32
CA VAL A 140 17.11 2.81 -0.30
C VAL A 140 18.55 2.33 -0.47
N ALA A 141 19.04 2.16 -1.70
CA ALA A 141 20.42 1.76 -1.98
C ALA A 141 21.45 2.76 -1.42
N ASP A 142 21.14 4.06 -1.42
CA ASP A 142 22.02 5.09 -0.83
C ASP A 142 22.22 4.89 0.68
N PHE A 143 21.29 4.24 1.38
CA PHE A 143 21.43 3.87 2.80
C PHE A 143 22.24 2.58 3.01
N SER A 144 22.75 1.94 1.95
CA SER A 144 23.55 0.71 2.00
C SER A 144 22.88 -0.44 2.78
N PRO A 145 21.72 -0.95 2.32
CA PRO A 145 21.03 -2.06 2.95
C PRO A 145 21.86 -3.33 2.87
N THR A 146 21.69 -4.23 3.84
CA THR A 146 22.41 -5.52 3.87
C THR A 146 21.86 -6.46 2.81
N HIS A 147 20.55 -6.41 2.57
CA HIS A 147 19.86 -7.29 1.64
C HIS A 147 19.35 -6.52 0.42
N THR A 148 19.57 -7.10 -0.76
CA THR A 148 19.07 -6.55 -2.03
C THR A 148 17.54 -6.52 -2.09
N CYS A 149 16.86 -7.42 -1.36
CA CYS A 149 15.39 -7.44 -1.30
C CYS A 149 14.80 -6.22 -0.58
N SER A 150 15.56 -5.53 0.26
CA SER A 150 15.11 -4.32 0.99
C SER A 150 14.86 -3.13 0.07
N CYS A 151 15.43 -3.14 -1.14
CA CYS A 151 15.17 -2.13 -2.16
C CYS A 151 13.77 -2.25 -2.79
N ASN A 152 13.08 -3.38 -2.61
CA ASN A 152 11.74 -3.58 -3.16
C ASN A 152 10.68 -2.84 -2.34
N ALA A 153 10.01 -1.88 -2.96
CA ALA A 153 8.83 -1.24 -2.38
C ALA A 153 7.60 -2.17 -2.44
N TRP A 154 6.74 -2.15 -1.42
CA TRP A 154 5.36 -2.62 -1.57
C TRP A 154 4.47 -1.46 -2.02
N VAL A 155 3.86 -1.57 -3.19
CA VAL A 155 3.06 -0.53 -3.83
C VAL A 155 1.62 -1.00 -4.05
N GLN A 156 0.70 -0.38 -3.32
CA GLN A 156 -0.73 -0.51 -3.53
C GLN A 156 -1.23 0.62 -4.45
N CYS A 157 -1.87 0.27 -5.55
CA CYS A 157 -2.53 1.24 -6.41
C CYS A 157 -4.01 1.36 -6.04
N MET A 158 -4.56 2.57 -6.15
CA MET A 158 -5.96 2.85 -5.87
C MET A 158 -6.59 3.60 -7.03
N VAL A 159 -7.72 3.08 -7.51
CA VAL A 159 -8.54 3.75 -8.53
C VAL A 159 -9.17 5.01 -7.94
N GLN A 160 -9.14 6.10 -8.71
CA GLN A 160 -9.76 7.37 -8.36
C GLN A 160 -10.87 7.74 -9.33
N TYR A 161 -11.92 8.34 -8.78
CA TYR A 161 -13.04 8.87 -9.54
C TYR A 161 -13.09 10.39 -9.39
N PRO A 162 -13.48 11.13 -10.44
CA PRO A 162 -13.75 12.55 -10.31
C PRO A 162 -14.88 12.79 -9.30
N PRO A 163 -14.91 13.97 -8.64
CA PRO A 163 -15.97 14.33 -7.72
C PRO A 163 -17.32 14.58 -8.43
N ASP A 164 -17.29 14.84 -9.74
CA ASP A 164 -18.48 15.13 -10.54
C ASP A 164 -19.33 13.89 -10.81
N ALA A 165 -20.63 14.12 -11.03
CA ALA A 165 -21.60 13.07 -11.32
C ALA A 165 -21.44 12.54 -12.76
N ALA A 166 -20.35 11.83 -13.04
CA ALA A 166 -20.23 11.04 -14.26
C ALA A 166 -21.14 9.80 -14.18
N SER A 167 -21.52 9.27 -15.35
CA SER A 167 -22.36 8.07 -15.42
C SER A 167 -21.66 6.88 -14.75
N PRO A 168 -22.39 5.94 -14.11
CA PRO A 168 -21.80 4.70 -13.58
C PRO A 168 -20.98 3.93 -14.62
N TYR A 169 -21.36 3.99 -15.91
CA TYR A 169 -20.62 3.38 -17.00
C TYR A 169 -19.27 4.05 -17.26
N ASP A 170 -19.19 5.37 -17.13
CA ASP A 170 -17.94 6.12 -17.30
C ASP A 170 -16.95 5.78 -16.17
N HIS A 171 -17.47 5.64 -14.95
CA HIS A 171 -16.67 5.16 -13.82
C HIS A 171 -16.17 3.74 -14.02
N ALA A 172 -16.98 2.84 -14.58
CA ALA A 172 -16.55 1.48 -14.89
C ALA A 172 -15.40 1.47 -15.90
N ILE A 173 -15.54 2.19 -17.02
CA ILE A 173 -14.49 2.31 -18.05
C ILE A 173 -13.21 2.91 -17.45
N ARG A 174 -13.34 3.98 -16.66
CA ARG A 174 -12.21 4.62 -15.98
C ARG A 174 -11.51 3.65 -15.02
N ALA A 175 -12.26 2.94 -14.19
CA ALA A 175 -11.71 1.96 -13.27
C ALA A 175 -10.96 0.85 -14.01
N THR A 176 -11.47 0.39 -15.17
CA THR A 176 -10.78 -0.59 -16.01
C THR A 176 -9.46 -0.05 -16.56
N LEU A 177 -9.45 1.17 -17.12
CA LEU A 177 -8.22 1.76 -17.67
C LEU A 177 -7.16 2.00 -16.58
N GLN A 178 -7.58 2.47 -15.42
CA GLN A 178 -6.70 2.64 -14.27
C GLN A 178 -6.21 1.29 -13.71
N ALA A 179 -7.07 0.27 -13.66
CA ALA A 179 -6.64 -1.08 -13.27
C ALA A 179 -5.57 -1.64 -14.22
N ILE A 180 -5.74 -1.44 -15.54
CA ILE A 180 -4.75 -1.84 -16.54
C ILE A 180 -3.43 -1.08 -16.32
N SER A 181 -3.45 0.23 -16.05
CA SER A 181 -2.22 0.98 -15.78
C SER A 181 -1.49 0.50 -14.52
N ALA A 182 -2.22 0.17 -13.45
CA ALA A 182 -1.64 -0.37 -12.22
C ALA A 182 -0.98 -1.75 -12.44
N ILE A 183 -1.69 -2.66 -13.12
CA ILE A 183 -1.18 -4.02 -13.39
C ILE A 183 0.04 -3.96 -14.31
N THR A 184 -0.03 -3.18 -15.39
CA THR A 184 1.10 -3.02 -16.35
C THR A 184 2.28 -2.26 -15.73
N GLY A 185 2.02 -1.38 -14.77
CA GLY A 185 3.03 -0.73 -13.94
C GLY A 185 3.69 -1.64 -12.90
N GLY A 186 3.09 -2.79 -12.62
CA GLY A 186 3.60 -3.77 -11.64
C GLY A 186 3.24 -3.43 -10.20
N CYS A 187 1.98 -3.09 -9.90
CA CYS A 187 1.52 -2.93 -8.51
C CYS A 187 1.45 -4.27 -7.75
N ASP A 188 1.65 -4.25 -6.43
CA ASP A 188 1.50 -5.44 -5.57
C ASP A 188 0.03 -5.65 -5.15
N GLY A 189 -0.72 -4.55 -5.02
CA GLY A 189 -2.14 -4.58 -4.72
C GLY A 189 -2.90 -3.51 -5.47
N LEU A 190 -4.15 -3.80 -5.80
CA LEU A 190 -5.05 -2.89 -6.48
C LEU A 190 -6.35 -2.78 -5.67
N THR A 191 -6.74 -1.56 -5.31
CA THR A 191 -8.02 -1.29 -4.67
C THR A 191 -8.91 -0.49 -5.61
N ILE A 192 -10.09 -1.05 -5.89
CA ILE A 192 -11.14 -0.36 -6.64
C ILE A 192 -12.24 0.02 -5.66
N PRO A 193 -12.32 1.30 -5.22
CA PRO A 193 -13.39 1.73 -4.34
C PRO A 193 -14.72 1.76 -5.10
N THR A 194 -15.82 1.69 -4.37
CA THR A 194 -17.14 1.97 -4.93
C THR A 194 -17.24 3.47 -5.27
N PRO A 195 -17.64 3.84 -6.50
CA PRO A 195 -17.78 5.25 -6.87
C PRO A 195 -18.82 5.94 -5.99
N ARG A 196 -18.58 7.21 -5.69
CA ARG A 196 -19.48 8.00 -4.83
C ARG A 196 -20.67 8.47 -5.68
N CYS A 197 -21.84 7.86 -5.48
CA CYS A 197 -23.06 8.32 -6.15
C CYS A 197 -23.70 9.52 -5.40
N PRO A 198 -24.30 10.49 -6.11
CA PRO A 198 -25.17 11.49 -5.50
C PRO A 198 -26.32 10.80 -4.75
N LYS A 199 -26.69 11.32 -3.56
CA LYS A 199 -27.75 10.74 -2.73
C LYS A 199 -29.08 10.72 -3.50
N GLY A 200 -29.64 9.53 -3.76
CA GLY A 200 -31.03 9.35 -4.18
C GLY A 200 -31.30 8.57 -5.48
N THR A 201 -30.28 8.17 -6.25
CA THR A 201 -30.50 7.63 -7.62
C THR A 201 -30.04 6.18 -7.87
N CYS A 202 -29.46 5.46 -6.89
CA CYS A 202 -29.09 4.06 -7.10
C CYS A 202 -30.07 3.07 -6.45
N SER A 203 -30.53 2.11 -7.25
CA SER A 203 -31.11 0.85 -6.81
C SER A 203 -30.15 0.11 -5.87
N ARG A 204 -30.70 -0.74 -5.00
CA ARG A 204 -29.99 -1.49 -3.94
C ARG A 204 -28.80 -2.36 -4.44
N GLU A 205 -28.63 -2.54 -5.74
CA GLU A 205 -27.59 -3.40 -6.35
C GLU A 205 -26.19 -2.77 -6.41
N GLY A 206 -26.05 -1.44 -6.26
CA GLY A 206 -24.74 -0.77 -6.28
C GLY A 206 -23.98 -0.73 -4.95
N SER A 207 -24.50 -1.41 -3.92
CA SER A 207 -23.99 -1.27 -2.56
C SER A 207 -22.96 -2.36 -2.25
N SER A 208 -21.72 -1.93 -2.02
CA SER A 208 -20.74 -2.61 -1.17
C SER A 208 -20.02 -3.82 -1.76
N VAL A 209 -19.08 -3.60 -2.69
CA VAL A 209 -17.83 -4.37 -2.64
C VAL A 209 -16.64 -3.51 -3.09
N THR A 210 -15.82 -3.08 -2.13
CA THR A 210 -14.45 -2.64 -2.42
C THR A 210 -13.63 -3.91 -2.59
N PHE A 211 -13.29 -4.29 -3.82
CA PHE A 211 -12.35 -5.37 -4.05
C PHE A 211 -10.93 -4.79 -3.96
N THR A 212 -10.19 -5.18 -2.93
CA THR A 212 -8.73 -5.11 -2.96
C THR A 212 -8.25 -6.43 -3.56
N ILE A 213 -7.91 -6.41 -4.85
CA ILE A 213 -7.23 -7.53 -5.48
C ILE A 213 -5.75 -7.35 -5.15
N CYS A 214 -5.23 -8.14 -4.21
CA CYS A 214 -3.78 -8.33 -4.15
C CYS A 214 -3.40 -9.09 -5.42
N CYS A 215 -2.64 -8.45 -6.31
CA CYS A 215 -2.05 -9.15 -7.45
C CYS A 215 -0.93 -10.02 -6.88
N ALA A 216 -1.30 -11.20 -6.38
CA ALA A 216 -0.35 -12.27 -6.08
C ALA A 216 0.19 -12.87 -7.40
N MET A 217 0.80 -12.05 -8.26
CA MET A 217 1.69 -12.51 -9.34
C MET A 217 3.07 -12.90 -8.79
N LYS A 218 3.13 -13.49 -7.58
CA LYS A 218 4.40 -13.90 -6.96
C LYS A 218 4.95 -15.24 -7.48
N HIS A 219 4.25 -15.93 -8.39
CA HIS A 219 4.71 -17.22 -8.92
C HIS A 219 5.16 -17.21 -10.40
N SER A 220 5.18 -16.07 -11.10
CA SER A 220 5.52 -16.07 -12.54
C SER A 220 6.34 -14.90 -13.08
N LEU A 221 6.80 -13.96 -12.25
CA LEU A 221 7.65 -12.84 -12.67
C LEU A 221 8.91 -12.73 -11.80
N ILE A 222 9.59 -13.87 -11.62
CA ILE A 222 11.02 -13.86 -11.32
C ILE A 222 11.72 -13.66 -12.68
N ALA A 223 12.54 -12.62 -12.76
CA ALA A 223 13.46 -12.30 -13.86
C ALA A 223 12.85 -11.70 -15.14
N TRP A 224 12.66 -10.37 -15.13
CA TRP A 224 13.15 -9.56 -16.25
C TRP A 224 14.42 -8.83 -15.74
N PRO A 225 15.62 -9.37 -15.99
CA PRO A 225 16.85 -8.62 -15.78
C PRO A 225 16.88 -7.52 -16.83
N ILE A 226 16.87 -6.27 -16.36
CA ILE A 226 17.19 -5.12 -17.20
C ILE A 226 18.72 -5.13 -17.32
N HIS A 227 19.21 -5.63 -18.45
CA HIS A 227 20.57 -5.42 -18.93
C HIS A 227 20.54 -4.40 -20.07
#